data_AF-A0A0P1I758-F1
#
_entry.id   AF-A0A0P1I758-F1
#
_cell.length_a   1.000
_cell.length_b   1.000
_cell.length_c   1.000
_cell.angle_alpha   90.00
_cell.angle_beta   90.00
_cell.angle_gamma   90.00
#
_symmetry.space_group_name_H-M   'P 1'
#
loop_
_entity.id
_entity.type
_entity.pdbx_description
1 polymer ?
#
loop_
_entity_poly.entity_id
_entity_poly.type
_entity_poly.pdbx_seq_one_letter_code
_entity_poly.pdbx_strand_id
1 'polypeptide(L)' 'MDQTILDEIRAIDVANAITNARRRIARHAGCPTRYQHPAPDTHVITCAGVTLTVDPTGVRNSNDIVRQWKHEAATQGVFL' A
#
# COMPACT_ATOMS: atom_id res chain seq x y z
N MET A 1 24.90 15.34 8.29
CA MET A 1 23.93 14.60 7.45
C MET A 1 22.57 14.91 8.05
N ASP A 2 21.77 15.73 7.35
CA ASP A 2 20.51 16.25 7.86
C ASP A 2 19.46 15.15 7.98
N GLN A 3 18.91 14.99 9.18
CA GLN A 3 17.82 14.06 9.47
C GLN A 3 16.63 14.26 8.51
N THR A 4 16.38 15.52 8.12
CA THR A 4 15.36 15.92 7.15
C THR A 4 15.51 15.23 5.79
N ILE A 5 16.74 15.08 5.28
CA ILE A 5 17.00 14.45 3.98
C ILE A 5 16.70 12.95 4.04
N LEU A 6 17.02 12.30 5.16
CA LEU A 6 16.74 10.89 5.37
C LEU A 6 15.22 10.62 5.43
N ASP A 7 14.47 11.52 6.08
CA ASP A 7 13.02 11.42 6.16
C ASP A 7 12.36 11.63 4.78
N GLU A 8 12.86 12.57 3.97
CA GLU A 8 12.39 12.78 2.59
C GLU A 8 12.65 11.57 1.68
N ILE A 9 13.85 11.00 1.74
CA ILE A 9 14.19 9.79 0.96
C ILE A 9 13.26 8.64 1.36
N ARG A 10 13.04 8.45 2.66
CA ARG A 10 12.13 7.41 3.15
C ARG A 10 10.69 7.63 2.68
N ALA A 11 10.21 8.87 2.68
CA ALA A 11 8.87 9.20 2.19
C ALA A 11 8.73 8.89 0.69
N ILE A 12 9.76 9.16 -0.12
CA ILE A 12 9.79 8.83 -1.55
C ILE A 12 9.76 7.31 -1.76
N ASP A 13 10.57 6.56 -0.99
CA ASP A 13 10.62 5.09 -1.08
C ASP A 13 9.26 4.46 -0.74
N VAL A 14 8.61 4.95 0.30
CA VAL A 14 7.25 4.53 0.68
C VAL A 14 6.24 4.83 -0.43
N ALA A 15 6.26 6.05 -0.99
CA ALA A 15 5.36 6.44 -2.07
C ALA A 15 5.55 5.55 -3.33
N ASN A 16 6.81 5.22 -3.66
CA ASN A 16 7.15 4.31 -4.74
C ASN A 16 6.67 2.88 -4.48
N ALA A 17 6.84 2.38 -3.24
CA ALA A 17 6.37 1.06 -2.82
C ALA A 17 4.84 0.96 -2.95
N ILE A 18 4.11 1.97 -2.46
CA ILE A 18 2.63 2.05 -2.55
C ILE A 18 2.18 2.09 -4.02
N THR A 19 2.81 2.93 -4.84
CA THR A 19 2.46 3.06 -6.27
C THR A 19 2.63 1.75 -7.01
N ASN A 20 3.75 1.05 -6.78
CA ASN A 20 4.01 -0.26 -7.36
C ASN A 20 3.05 -1.33 -6.84
N ALA A 21 2.75 -1.35 -5.53
CA ALA A 21 1.80 -2.27 -4.93
C ALA A 21 0.41 -2.11 -5.53
N ARG A 22 -0.08 -0.87 -5.65
CA ARG A 22 -1.36 -0.54 -6.28
C ARG A 22 -1.48 -1.06 -7.70
N ARG A 23 -0.45 -0.88 -8.54
CA ARG A 23 -0.45 -1.42 -9.92
C ARG A 23 -0.55 -2.94 -9.94
N ARG A 24 0.15 -3.61 -9.02
CA ARG A 24 0.14 -5.08 -8.93
C ARG A 24 -1.18 -5.62 -8.39
N ILE A 25 -1.75 -4.96 -7.38
CA ILE A 25 -3.08 -5.28 -6.85
C ILE A 25 -4.12 -5.12 -7.96
N ALA A 26 -4.13 -3.99 -8.68
CA ALA A 26 -5.09 -3.77 -9.76
C ALA A 26 -5.00 -4.82 -10.86
N ARG A 27 -3.77 -5.21 -11.26
CA ARG A 27 -3.56 -6.29 -12.25
C ARG A 27 -4.04 -7.64 -11.76
N HIS A 28 -3.82 -7.95 -10.48
CA HIS A 28 -4.20 -9.22 -9.90
C HIS A 28 -5.72 -9.33 -9.68
N ALA A 29 -6.34 -8.27 -9.16
CA ALA A 29 -7.78 -8.20 -8.91
C ALA A 29 -8.63 -7.93 -10.16
N GLY A 30 -8.00 -7.56 -11.29
CA GLY A 30 -8.71 -7.20 -12.53
C GLY A 30 -9.52 -5.91 -12.46
N CYS A 31 -9.33 -5.07 -11.44
CA CYS A 31 -10.08 -3.83 -11.25
C CYS A 31 -9.19 -2.69 -10.71
N PRO A 32 -9.57 -1.41 -10.92
CA PRO A 32 -8.75 -0.29 -10.49
C PRO A 32 -8.64 -0.20 -8.96
N THR A 33 -7.49 0.30 -8.47
CA THR A 33 -7.31 0.62 -7.05
C THR A 33 -7.65 2.07 -6.75
N ARG A 34 -8.40 2.29 -5.67
CA ARG A 34 -8.57 3.60 -5.06
C ARG A 34 -7.50 3.81 -3.99
N TYR A 35 -6.99 5.02 -3.88
CA TYR A 35 -5.98 5.39 -2.89
C TYR A 35 -6.39 6.66 -2.16
N GLN A 36 -6.17 6.66 -0.85
CA GLN A 36 -6.40 7.80 0.03
C GLN A 36 -5.22 7.94 0.99
N HIS A 37 -4.89 9.17 1.36
CA HIS A 37 -3.84 9.50 2.32
C HIS A 37 -4.46 10.41 3.40
N PRO A 38 -5.30 9.85 4.30
CA PRO A 38 -6.07 10.64 5.26
C PRO A 38 -5.20 11.31 6.35
N ALA A 39 -4.04 10.73 6.66
CA ALA A 39 -3.10 11.26 7.65
C ALA A 39 -1.66 11.01 7.17
N PRO A 40 -0.66 11.80 7.63
CA PRO A 40 0.73 11.67 7.19
C PRO A 40 1.25 10.23 7.25
N ASP A 41 0.90 9.51 8.31
CA ASP A 41 1.35 8.14 8.58
C ASP A 41 0.30 7.06 8.23
N THR A 42 -0.64 7.35 7.32
CA THR A 42 -1.73 6.41 7.02
C THR A 42 -2.07 6.40 5.55
N HIS A 43 -1.77 5.31 4.88
CA HIS A 43 -2.09 5.12 3.47
C HIS A 43 -3.19 4.07 3.31
N VAL A 44 -4.28 4.41 2.62
CA VAL A 44 -5.41 3.50 2.43
C VAL A 44 -5.50 3.11 0.96
N ILE A 45 -5.54 1.80 0.70
CA ILE A 45 -5.69 1.22 -0.63
C ILE A 45 -6.97 0.38 -0.66
N THR A 46 -7.90 0.71 -1.55
CA THR A 46 -9.13 -0.07 -1.75
C THR A 46 -9.14 -0.69 -3.13
N CYS A 47 -9.43 -1.99 -3.23
CA CYS A 47 -9.56 -2.72 -4.48
C CYS A 47 -10.50 -3.93 -4.31
N ALA A 48 -11.41 -4.15 -5.26
CA ALA A 48 -12.36 -5.27 -5.25
C ALA A 48 -13.16 -5.42 -3.91
N GLY A 49 -13.53 -4.31 -3.27
CA GLY A 49 -14.22 -4.30 -1.98
C GLY A 49 -13.29 -4.45 -0.76
N VAL A 50 -12.04 -4.84 -0.96
CA VAL A 50 -11.02 -4.98 0.08
C VAL A 50 -10.38 -3.63 0.35
N THR A 51 -10.36 -3.22 1.63
CA THR A 51 -9.68 -2.00 2.07
C THR A 51 -8.49 -2.37 2.94
N LEU A 52 -7.29 -2.01 2.49
CA LEU A 52 -6.04 -2.16 3.22
C LEU A 52 -5.58 -0.80 3.75
N THR A 53 -5.34 -0.74 5.06
CA THR A 53 -4.64 0.38 5.70
C THR A 53 -3.17 0.01 5.85
N VAL A 54 -2.29 0.85 5.33
CA VAL A 54 -0.84 0.67 5.28
C VAL A 54 -0.19 1.72 6.17
N ASP A 55 0.52 1.23 7.18
CA ASP A 55 1.41 2.05 8.01
C ASP A 55 2.78 2.17 7.30
N PRO A 56 3.19 3.39 6.89
CA PRO A 56 4.43 3.60 6.15
C PRO A 56 5.68 3.24 6.95
N THR A 57 5.61 3.21 8.28
CA THR A 57 6.76 2.86 9.12
C THR A 57 7.15 1.38 9.00
N GLY A 58 6.17 0.52 8.70
CA GLY A 58 6.33 -0.93 8.50
C GLY A 58 6.55 -1.36 7.05
N VAL A 59 6.39 -0.47 6.07
CA VAL A 59 6.56 -0.79 4.64
C VAL A 59 8.05 -0.92 4.31
N ARG A 60 8.48 -2.12 3.94
CA ARG A 60 9.85 -2.34 3.42
C ARG A 60 9.89 -2.35 1.90
N ASN A 61 8.83 -2.84 1.26
CA ASN A 61 8.72 -2.88 -0.21
C ASN A 61 7.26 -3.10 -0.66
N SER A 62 7.04 -3.05 -1.98
CA SER A 62 5.70 -3.26 -2.56
C SER A 62 5.15 -4.69 -2.40
N ASN A 63 5.99 -5.72 -2.24
CA ASN A 63 5.51 -7.10 -2.01
C ASN A 63 4.81 -7.23 -0.66
N ASP A 64 5.31 -6.57 0.37
CA ASP A 64 4.74 -6.65 1.71
C ASP A 64 3.31 -6.10 1.71
N ILE A 65 3.10 -4.95 1.07
CA ILE A 65 1.77 -4.35 0.89
C ILE A 65 0.85 -5.30 0.11
N VAL A 66 1.32 -5.90 -0.98
CA VAL A 66 0.52 -6.84 -1.78
C VAL A 66 0.16 -8.08 -0.96
N ARG A 67 1.09 -8.63 -0.17
CA ARG A 67 0.83 -9.78 0.72
C ARG A 67 -0.20 -9.43 1.79
N GLN A 68 -0.08 -8.26 2.41
CA GLN A 68 -1.02 -7.78 3.42
C GLN A 68 -2.42 -7.60 2.81
N TRP A 69 -2.53 -7.03 1.61
CA TRP A 69 -3.80 -6.89 0.91
C TRP A 69 -4.41 -8.27 0.58
N LYS A 70 -3.61 -9.26 0.15
CA LYS A 70 -4.11 -10.63 -0.09
C LYS A 70 -4.62 -11.31 1.17
N HIS A 71 -3.91 -11.13 2.28
CA HIS A 71 -4.34 -11.63 3.58
C HIS A 71 -5.67 -10.99 4.00
N GLU A 72 -5.79 -9.68 3.83
CA GLU A 72 -7.02 -8.95 4.11
C GLU A 72 -8.17 -9.39 3.20
N ALA A 73 -7.91 -9.58 1.91
CA ALA A 73 -8.88 -10.12 0.95
C ALA A 73 -9.40 -11.50 1.39
N ALA A 74 -8.50 -12.41 1.76
CA ALA A 74 -8.86 -13.73 2.26
C ALA A 74 -9.68 -13.67 3.56
N THR A 75 -9.32 -12.76 4.47
CA THR A 75 -10.03 -12.54 5.75
C THR A 75 -11.45 -12.02 5.51
N GLN A 76 -11.63 -11.18 4.50
CA GLN A 76 -12.92 -10.62 4.10
C GLN A 76 -13.72 -11.55 3.16
N GLY A 77 -13.22 -12.75 2.86
CA GLY A 77 -13.88 -13.72 1.99
C GLY A 77 -13.85 -13.36 0.50
N VAL A 78 -12.96 -12.46 0.09
CA VAL A 78 -12.76 -12.06 -1.30
C VAL A 78 -11.68 -12.94 -1.92
N PHE A 79 -12.07 -13.84 -2.83
CA PHE A 79 -11.18 -14.73 -3.57
C PHE A 79 -10.92 -14.16 -4.98
N LEU A 80 -9.69 -13.72 -5.23
CA LEU A 80 -9.22 -13.08 -6.48
C LEU A 80 -8.08 -13.88 -7.11
#